data_AF-A0A3D4IJ88-F1
#
_entry.id   AF-A0A3D4IJ88-F1
#
_cell.length_a   1.000
_cell.length_b   1.000
_cell.length_c   1.000
_cell.angle_alpha   90.00
_cell.angle_beta   90.00
_cell.angle_gamma   90.00
#
_symmetry.space_group_name_H-M   'P 1'
#
loop_
_entity.id
_entity.type
_entity.pdbx_description
1 polymer ?
#
loop_
_entity_poly.entity_id
_entity_poly.type
_entity_poly.pdbx_seq_one_letter_code
_entity_poly.pdbx_strand_id
1 'polypeptide(L)'
;MWICCILVLIFIQDPLFPMTNNPKTAHRKVVDWNATFWSGLVAGIFFYCLNLLLTPLLIGANEWAMVRLLASPFLGEQILAPPATLNWGALSVSVIGTLLLSLIFTSLISVVVHKGGLLSGILLGAVLGLALYAINFYTLTYFFPWFFAMRSGVMVFVHMVFGAVAGGLYEALEVEVFEEIEEKIA
;
A
#
# COMPACT_ATOMS: atom_id res chain seq x y z
N MET A 1 -9.66 8.02 0.65
CA MET A 1 -8.78 8.90 1.46
C MET A 1 -9.22 8.99 2.93
N TRP A 2 -10.51 9.11 3.24
CA TRP A 2 -10.99 9.30 4.63
C TRP A 2 -11.04 8.03 5.52
N ILE A 3 -11.21 6.84 4.95
CA ILE A 3 -11.33 5.59 5.73
C ILE A 3 -9.97 5.00 6.12
N CYS A 4 -8.89 5.28 5.36
CA CYS A 4 -7.53 4.91 5.75
C CYS A 4 -7.12 5.59 7.07
N CYS A 5 -7.50 6.84 7.31
CA CYS A 5 -7.20 7.53 8.57
C CYS A 5 -7.86 6.89 9.80
N ILE A 6 -9.03 6.27 9.65
CA ILE A 6 -9.77 5.67 10.79
C ILE A 6 -9.16 4.32 11.17
N LEU A 7 -8.78 3.49 10.19
CA LEU A 7 -8.10 2.22 10.45
C LEU A 7 -6.67 2.43 10.99
N VAL A 8 -6.00 3.50 10.55
CA VAL A 8 -4.71 3.96 11.12
C VAL A 8 -4.81 4.24 12.62
N LEU A 9 -5.87 4.93 13.06
CA LEU A 9 -6.05 5.24 14.47
C LEU A 9 -6.38 3.99 15.31
N ILE A 10 -7.12 3.03 14.75
CA ILE A 10 -7.47 1.79 15.45
C ILE A 10 -6.24 0.89 15.64
N PHE A 11 -5.35 0.76 14.65
CA PHE A 11 -4.15 -0.09 14.75
C PHE A 11 -2.99 0.56 15.53
N ILE A 12 -2.92 1.89 15.60
CA ILE A 12 -1.93 2.61 16.44
C ILE A 12 -2.25 2.47 17.94
N GLN A 13 -3.49 2.13 18.29
CA GLN A 13 -3.98 2.15 19.67
C GLN A 13 -3.82 0.83 20.43
N ASP A 14 -3.22 -0.23 19.87
CA ASP A 14 -3.02 -1.48 20.61
C ASP A 14 -1.63 -1.55 21.29
N PRO A 15 -1.53 -1.39 22.62
CA PRO A 15 -0.31 -1.65 23.37
C PRO A 15 -0.21 -3.16 23.65
N LEU A 16 -0.04 -3.98 22.62
CA LEU A 16 0.08 -5.44 22.77
C LEU A 16 1.52 -5.91 23.04
N PHE A 17 2.31 -5.12 23.78
CA PHE A 17 3.62 -5.54 24.24
C PHE A 17 3.62 -5.74 25.75
N PRO A 18 3.89 -6.97 26.26
CA PRO A 18 4.01 -7.19 27.68
C PRO A 18 5.20 -6.37 28.22
N MET A 19 4.93 -5.56 29.24
CA MET A 19 5.95 -4.83 30.01
C MET A 19 6.90 -5.84 30.64
N THR A 20 8.04 -6.12 30.00
CA THR A 20 9.13 -6.82 30.65
C THR A 20 9.66 -5.92 31.76
N ASN A 21 9.43 -6.34 32.98
CA ASN A 21 9.74 -5.72 34.27
C ASN A 21 11.25 -5.69 34.60
N ASN A 22 12.11 -5.40 33.61
CA ASN A 22 13.53 -5.20 33.81
C ASN A 22 13.89 -3.71 33.61
N PRO A 23 14.16 -2.95 34.69
CA PRO A 23 14.18 -1.48 34.67
C PRO A 23 15.51 -0.87 34.20
N LYS A 24 16.17 -1.40 33.15
CA LYS A 24 17.50 -0.86 32.77
C LYS A 24 17.81 -0.49 31.33
N THR A 25 17.02 -0.85 30.31
CA THR A 25 17.08 -0.18 28.98
C THR A 25 15.96 -0.73 28.09
N ALA A 26 14.82 -0.04 28.05
CA ALA A 26 13.81 -0.32 27.03
C ALA A 26 14.25 0.33 25.71
N HIS A 27 14.85 -0.46 24.80
CA HIS A 27 15.19 -0.01 23.45
C HIS A 27 13.95 -0.10 22.54
N ARG A 28 13.45 1.04 22.05
CA ARG A 28 12.35 1.05 21.06
C ARG A 28 12.94 1.06 19.65
N LYS A 29 12.74 -0.02 18.89
CA LYS A 29 13.01 -0.03 17.44
C LYS A 29 12.04 0.95 16.76
N VAL A 30 12.58 1.95 16.08
CA VAL A 30 11.82 3.01 15.40
C VAL A 30 11.62 2.63 13.93
N VAL A 31 10.52 3.06 13.32
CA VAL A 31 10.27 2.86 11.88
C VAL A 31 11.23 3.71 11.06
N ASP A 32 11.89 3.11 10.07
CA ASP A 32 12.74 3.83 9.13
C ASP A 32 11.90 4.40 7.97
N TRP A 33 11.65 5.71 8.04
CA TRP A 33 10.87 6.42 7.02
C TRP A 33 11.57 6.52 5.66
N ASN A 34 12.90 6.45 5.62
CA ASN A 34 13.65 6.46 4.36
C ASN A 34 13.48 5.11 3.65
N ALA A 35 13.64 4.01 4.40
CA ALA A 35 13.36 2.66 3.88
C ALA A 35 11.91 2.53 3.40
N THR A 36 10.95 3.11 4.15
CA THR A 36 9.53 3.18 3.77
C THR A 36 9.32 3.90 2.44
N PHE A 37 9.96 5.05 2.25
CA PHE A 37 9.84 5.83 1.01
C PHE A 37 10.34 5.06 -0.20
N TRP A 38 11.53 4.48 -0.14
CA TRP A 38 12.11 3.72 -1.25
C TRP A 38 11.33 2.44 -1.54
N SER A 39 10.91 1.72 -0.50
CA SER A 39 10.09 0.52 -0.65
C SER A 39 8.76 0.85 -1.33
N GLY A 40 8.11 1.95 -0.93
CA GLY A 40 6.84 2.37 -1.51
C GLY A 40 6.96 2.86 -2.95
N LEU A 41 8.07 3.49 -3.32
CA LEU A 41 8.33 3.88 -4.70
C LEU A 41 8.50 2.64 -5.61
N VAL A 42 9.36 1.70 -5.20
CA VAL A 42 9.64 0.49 -5.98
C VAL A 42 8.40 -0.42 -6.06
N ALA A 43 7.73 -0.65 -4.94
CA ALA A 43 6.50 -1.44 -4.89
C ALA A 43 5.38 -0.80 -5.73
N GLY A 44 5.28 0.54 -5.73
CA GLY A 44 4.30 1.28 -6.51
C GLY A 44 4.52 1.19 -8.01
N ILE A 45 5.78 1.30 -8.46
CA ILE A 45 6.14 1.09 -9.86
C ILE A 45 5.82 -0.34 -10.27
N PHE A 46 6.19 -1.32 -9.44
CA PHE A 46 5.91 -2.72 -9.71
C PHE A 46 4.40 -3.00 -9.81
N PHE A 47 3.62 -2.46 -8.88
CA PHE A 47 2.16 -2.56 -8.88
C PHE A 47 1.54 -1.92 -10.13
N TYR A 48 2.01 -0.73 -10.54
CA TYR A 48 1.52 -0.06 -11.73
C TYR A 48 1.83 -0.87 -13.00
N CYS A 49 3.06 -1.39 -13.13
CA CYS A 49 3.46 -2.26 -14.24
C CYS A 49 2.63 -3.55 -14.30
N LEU A 50 2.38 -4.20 -13.16
CA LEU A 50 1.50 -5.37 -13.10
C LEU A 50 0.09 -5.04 -13.57
N ASN A 51 -0.46 -3.88 -13.19
CA ASN A 51 -1.78 -3.47 -13.62
C ASN A 51 -1.85 -3.16 -15.12
N LEU A 52 -0.79 -2.63 -15.74
CA LEU A 52 -0.76 -2.35 -17.17
C LEU A 52 -0.48 -3.59 -18.03
N LEU A 53 0.26 -4.56 -17.50
CA LEU A 53 0.64 -5.76 -18.26
C LEU A 53 -0.32 -6.92 -18.00
N LEU A 54 -0.53 -7.27 -16.73
CA LEU A 54 -1.22 -8.49 -16.34
C LEU A 54 -2.74 -8.34 -16.47
N THR A 55 -3.28 -7.19 -16.09
CA THR A 55 -4.74 -7.01 -16.07
C THR A 55 -5.34 -6.96 -17.49
N PRO A 56 -4.80 -6.18 -18.45
CA PRO A 56 -5.22 -6.25 -19.86
C PRO A 56 -5.08 -7.65 -20.45
N LEU A 57 -3.96 -8.33 -20.18
CA LEU A 57 -3.69 -9.67 -20.70
C LEU A 57 -4.68 -10.72 -20.20
N LEU A 58 -5.05 -10.68 -18.92
CA LEU A 58 -5.92 -11.69 -18.31
C LEU A 58 -7.41 -11.37 -18.41
N ILE A 59 -7.78 -10.08 -18.46
CA ILE A 59 -9.18 -9.63 -18.52
C ILE A 59 -9.62 -9.31 -19.97
N GLY A 60 -8.67 -9.26 -20.92
CA GLY A 60 -8.94 -8.92 -22.32
C GLY A 60 -9.29 -7.44 -22.54
N ALA A 61 -8.90 -6.58 -21.60
CA ALA A 61 -9.14 -5.14 -21.67
C ALA A 61 -8.01 -4.43 -22.43
N ASN A 62 -8.28 -3.22 -22.92
CA ASN A 62 -7.25 -2.34 -23.48
C ASN A 62 -6.37 -1.75 -22.36
N GLU A 63 -5.05 -1.69 -22.56
CA GLU A 63 -4.09 -1.10 -21.60
C GLU A 63 -4.45 0.35 -21.23
N TRP A 64 -4.89 1.14 -22.21
CA TRP A 64 -5.31 2.53 -22.01
C TRP A 64 -6.61 2.61 -21.21
N ALA A 65 -7.45 1.58 -21.24
CA ALA A 65 -8.64 1.53 -20.38
C ALA A 65 -8.23 1.43 -18.91
N MET A 66 -7.19 0.66 -18.58
CA MET A 66 -6.66 0.60 -17.20
C MET A 66 -6.03 1.92 -16.75
N VAL A 67 -5.28 2.58 -17.64
CA VAL A 67 -4.74 3.92 -17.36
C VAL A 67 -5.86 4.90 -17.01
N ARG A 68 -6.92 4.95 -17.83
CA ARG A 68 -8.07 5.83 -17.60
C ARG A 68 -8.83 5.45 -16.33
N LEU A 69 -8.94 4.16 -16.03
CA LEU A 69 -9.58 3.66 -14.82
C LEU A 69 -8.84 4.10 -13.56
N LEU A 70 -7.51 3.98 -13.53
CA LEU A 70 -6.69 4.44 -12.41
C LEU A 70 -6.70 5.97 -12.26
N ALA A 71 -6.90 6.73 -13.34
CA ALA A 71 -7.03 8.19 -13.29
C ALA A 71 -8.43 8.68 -12.86
N SER A 72 -9.47 7.85 -13.06
CA SER A 72 -10.86 8.23 -12.85
C SER A 72 -11.24 8.70 -11.44
N PRO A 73 -10.62 8.26 -10.33
CA PRO A 73 -10.91 8.83 -9.01
C PRO A 73 -10.61 10.33 -8.91
N PHE A 74 -9.72 10.84 -9.77
CA PHE A 74 -9.28 12.24 -9.79
C PHE A 74 -9.91 13.03 -10.93
N LEU A 75 -10.09 12.40 -12.09
CA LEU A 75 -10.61 13.06 -13.30
C LEU A 75 -12.12 12.84 -13.52
N GLY A 76 -12.75 11.99 -12.72
CA GLY A 76 -14.15 11.60 -12.88
C GLY A 76 -14.36 10.44 -13.85
N GLU A 77 -15.61 9.95 -13.89
CA GLU A 77 -16.02 8.80 -14.72
C GLU A 77 -15.92 9.08 -16.22
N GLN A 78 -16.01 10.35 -16.63
CA GLN A 78 -16.09 10.77 -18.02
C GLN A 78 -14.84 10.38 -18.83
N ILE A 79 -13.70 10.20 -18.16
CA ILE A 79 -12.45 9.77 -18.80
C ILE A 79 -12.51 8.34 -19.34
N LEU A 80 -13.47 7.53 -18.87
CA LEU A 80 -13.67 6.14 -19.27
C LEU A 80 -14.44 5.98 -20.57
N ALA A 81 -15.02 7.06 -21.11
CA ALA A 81 -15.79 7.02 -22.34
C ALA A 81 -14.98 6.40 -23.51
N PRO A 82 -15.53 5.41 -24.24
CA PRO A 82 -14.91 4.88 -25.44
C PRO A 82 -14.74 5.97 -26.53
N PRO A 83 -13.69 5.90 -27.37
CA PRO A 83 -12.66 4.86 -27.40
C PRO A 83 -11.56 5.07 -26.35
N ALA A 84 -11.07 3.97 -25.76
CA ALA A 84 -9.95 3.98 -24.83
C ALA A 84 -8.61 4.11 -25.57
N THR A 85 -8.27 5.34 -25.96
CA THR A 85 -6.98 5.70 -26.58
C THR A 85 -6.04 6.33 -25.55
N LEU A 86 -4.75 6.44 -25.91
CA LEU A 86 -3.76 7.16 -25.12
C LEU A 86 -4.21 8.60 -24.85
N ASN A 87 -4.23 8.98 -23.57
CA ASN A 87 -4.48 10.33 -23.11
C ASN A 87 -3.37 10.69 -22.10
N TRP A 88 -2.55 11.67 -22.44
CA TRP A 88 -1.40 12.07 -21.62
C TRP A 88 -1.79 12.58 -20.23
N GLY A 89 -2.94 13.25 -20.12
CA GLY A 89 -3.48 13.70 -18.83
C GLY A 89 -3.86 12.53 -17.94
N ALA A 90 -4.61 11.57 -18.48
CA ALA A 90 -4.97 10.35 -17.77
C ALA A 90 -3.73 9.53 -17.39
N LEU A 91 -2.75 9.40 -18.28
CA LEU A 91 -1.49 8.72 -18.00
C LEU A 91 -0.77 9.35 -16.81
N SER A 92 -0.52 10.65 -16.87
CA SER A 92 0.18 11.38 -15.81
C SER A 92 -0.53 11.28 -14.47
N VAL A 93 -1.85 11.49 -14.45
CA VAL A 93 -2.66 11.41 -13.23
C VAL A 93 -2.70 10.00 -12.66
N SER A 94 -2.82 8.97 -13.51
CA SER A 94 -2.82 7.57 -13.05
C SER A 94 -1.48 7.18 -12.41
N VAL A 95 -0.35 7.60 -13.00
CA VAL A 95 0.99 7.33 -12.46
C VAL A 95 1.16 8.02 -11.12
N ILE A 96 0.91 9.33 -11.06
CA ILE A 96 1.08 10.12 -9.84
C ILE A 96 0.14 9.61 -8.75
N GLY A 97 -1.14 9.42 -9.06
CA GLY A 97 -2.14 8.93 -8.11
C GLY A 97 -1.79 7.55 -7.55
N THR A 98 -1.31 6.64 -8.40
CA THR A 98 -0.89 5.29 -7.96
C THR A 98 0.36 5.33 -7.10
N LEU A 99 1.36 6.15 -7.45
CA LEU A 99 2.58 6.27 -6.65
C LEU A 99 2.31 6.91 -5.29
N LEU A 100 1.47 7.95 -5.23
CA LEU A 100 1.07 8.56 -3.95
C LEU A 100 0.34 7.56 -3.06
N LEU A 101 -0.60 6.80 -3.63
CA LEU A 101 -1.33 5.80 -2.87
C LEU A 101 -0.42 4.65 -2.41
N SER A 102 0.56 4.27 -3.24
CA SER A 102 1.59 3.29 -2.88
C SER A 102 2.43 3.73 -1.68
N LEU A 103 2.86 4.99 -1.65
CA LEU A 103 3.62 5.54 -0.51
C LEU A 103 2.80 5.52 0.77
N ILE A 104 1.51 5.90 0.69
CA ILE A 104 0.60 5.85 1.84
C ILE A 104 0.46 4.41 2.33
N PHE A 105 0.13 3.47 1.46
CA PHE A 105 -0.07 2.08 1.84
C PHE A 105 1.20 1.40 2.34
N THR A 106 2.35 1.70 1.74
CA THR A 106 3.62 1.16 2.22
C THR A 106 3.95 1.71 3.60
N SER A 107 3.66 2.98 3.88
CA SER A 107 3.80 3.55 5.23
C SER A 107 2.97 2.79 6.26
N LEU A 108 1.74 2.39 5.90
CA LEU A 108 0.89 1.56 6.77
C LEU A 108 1.50 0.17 7.01
N ILE A 109 2.02 -0.45 5.94
CA ILE A 109 2.65 -1.77 6.00
C ILE A 109 3.91 -1.72 6.87
N SER A 110 4.78 -0.74 6.68
CA SER A 110 6.02 -0.57 7.45
C SER A 110 5.76 -0.51 8.95
N VAL A 111 4.77 0.26 9.39
CA VAL A 111 4.40 0.38 10.82
C VAL A 111 4.01 -0.95 11.45
N VAL A 112 3.47 -1.89 10.66
CA VAL A 112 3.08 -3.21 11.16
C VAL A 112 4.26 -4.20 11.09
N VAL A 113 5.08 -4.08 10.05
CA VAL A 113 6.09 -5.08 9.71
C VAL A 113 7.39 -4.92 10.50
N HIS A 114 7.76 -3.70 10.93
CA HIS A 114 9.12 -3.26 11.31
C HIS A 114 9.94 -4.00 12.38
N LYS A 115 9.51 -5.18 12.84
CA LYS A 115 10.20 -5.97 13.87
C LYS A 115 10.28 -7.46 13.54
N GLY A 116 9.77 -7.90 12.39
CA GLY A 116 9.53 -9.33 12.17
C GLY A 116 10.58 -10.04 11.30
N GLY A 117 11.49 -9.32 10.64
CA GLY A 117 12.44 -9.90 9.69
C GLY A 117 11.85 -10.09 8.30
N LEU A 118 12.72 -10.30 7.31
CA LEU A 118 12.37 -10.34 5.87
C LEU A 118 11.20 -11.28 5.51
N LEU A 119 11.23 -12.53 6.00
CA LEU A 119 10.16 -13.50 5.67
C LEU A 119 8.82 -13.05 6.24
N SER A 120 8.82 -12.49 7.46
CA SER A 120 7.60 -11.93 8.04
C SER A 120 7.12 -10.70 7.26
N GLY A 121 8.03 -9.84 6.78
CA GLY A 121 7.67 -8.66 6.01
C GLY A 121 7.01 -9.01 4.69
N ILE A 122 7.49 -10.07 4.03
CA ILE A 122 6.86 -10.62 2.83
C ILE A 122 5.47 -11.18 3.14
N LEU A 123 5.35 -12.06 4.14
CA LEU A 123 4.09 -12.74 4.45
C LEU A 123 3.04 -11.79 5.02
N LEU A 124 3.41 -10.99 6.01
CA LEU A 124 2.53 -10.02 6.66
C LEU A 124 2.20 -8.88 5.70
N GLY A 125 3.17 -8.43 4.90
CA GLY A 125 2.96 -7.52 3.79
C GLY A 125 1.91 -8.06 2.80
N ALA A 126 2.00 -9.33 2.39
CA ALA A 126 1.02 -9.94 1.49
C ALA A 126 -0.40 -9.96 2.06
N VAL A 127 -0.52 -10.31 3.35
CA VAL A 127 -1.80 -10.30 4.08
C VAL A 127 -2.37 -8.88 4.19
N LEU A 128 -1.52 -7.89 4.50
CA LEU A 128 -1.94 -6.48 4.52
C LEU A 128 -2.33 -5.99 3.12
N GLY A 129 -1.63 -6.44 2.07
CA GLY A 129 -2.01 -6.20 0.68
C GLY A 129 -3.41 -6.73 0.36
N LEU A 130 -3.73 -7.94 0.82
CA LEU A 130 -5.08 -8.51 0.71
C LEU A 130 -6.13 -7.67 1.46
N ALA A 131 -5.81 -7.20 2.68
CA ALA A 131 -6.69 -6.31 3.44
C ALA A 131 -6.91 -4.99 2.70
N LEU A 132 -5.86 -4.40 2.12
CA LEU A 132 -5.94 -3.19 1.30
C LEU A 132 -6.79 -3.39 0.05
N TYR A 133 -6.70 -4.56 -0.61
CA TYR A 133 -7.62 -4.91 -1.71
C TYR A 133 -9.08 -4.86 -1.24
N ALA A 134 -9.39 -5.53 -0.12
CA ALA A 134 -10.75 -5.56 0.40
C ALA A 134 -11.24 -4.14 0.74
N ILE A 135 -10.41 -3.34 1.40
CA ILE A 135 -10.75 -1.95 1.71
C ILE A 135 -10.96 -1.16 0.41
N ASN A 136 -10.03 -1.20 -0.55
CA ASN A 136 -10.14 -0.45 -1.79
C ASN A 136 -11.37 -0.86 -2.58
N PHE A 137 -11.54 -2.14 -2.90
CA PHE A 137 -12.60 -2.56 -3.81
C PHE A 137 -13.96 -2.77 -3.16
N TYR A 138 -14.09 -2.74 -1.83
CA TYR A 138 -15.42 -2.73 -1.19
C TYR A 138 -15.81 -1.32 -0.72
N THR A 139 -14.83 -0.47 -0.40
CA THR A 139 -15.09 0.93 -0.04
C THR A 139 -15.18 1.84 -1.27
N LEU A 140 -14.22 1.76 -2.19
CA LEU A 140 -14.19 2.67 -3.35
C LEU A 140 -15.40 2.48 -4.24
N THR A 141 -15.97 1.28 -4.35
CA THR A 141 -17.17 1.07 -5.18
C THR A 141 -18.41 1.76 -4.63
N TYR A 142 -18.41 2.15 -3.36
CA TYR A 142 -19.46 3.02 -2.82
C TYR A 142 -19.39 4.44 -3.41
N PHE A 143 -18.18 4.95 -3.66
CA PHE A 143 -17.95 6.30 -4.17
C PHE A 143 -17.75 6.35 -5.70
N PHE A 144 -17.21 5.27 -6.27
CA PHE A 144 -16.82 5.11 -7.66
C PHE A 144 -17.39 3.77 -8.18
N PRO A 145 -18.69 3.71 -8.51
CA PRO A 145 -19.37 2.46 -8.83
C PRO A 145 -18.74 1.67 -9.99
N TRP A 146 -18.10 2.37 -10.93
CA TRP A 146 -17.42 1.76 -12.09
C TRP A 146 -16.20 0.89 -11.72
N PHE A 147 -15.70 0.96 -10.48
CA PHE A 147 -14.67 0.03 -9.98
C PHE A 147 -15.20 -1.39 -9.72
N PHE A 148 -16.52 -1.62 -9.79
CA PHE A 148 -17.10 -2.94 -9.55
C PHE A 148 -16.53 -4.01 -10.49
N ALA A 149 -16.30 -3.65 -11.77
CA ALA A 149 -15.75 -4.56 -12.78
C ALA A 149 -14.33 -5.06 -12.45
N MET A 150 -13.62 -4.38 -11.55
CA MET A 150 -12.26 -4.72 -11.14
C MET A 150 -12.21 -5.68 -9.94
N ARG A 151 -13.37 -6.08 -9.40
CA ARG A 151 -13.45 -7.11 -8.36
C ARG A 151 -13.15 -8.47 -8.96
N SER A 152 -11.87 -8.76 -9.18
CA SER A 152 -11.39 -9.99 -9.80
C SER A 152 -10.27 -10.63 -8.97
N GLY A 153 -10.06 -11.93 -9.19
CA GLY A 153 -8.92 -12.65 -8.59
C GLY A 153 -7.56 -12.09 -9.02
N VAL A 154 -7.49 -11.48 -10.21
CA VAL A 154 -6.27 -10.79 -10.68
C VAL A 154 -5.95 -9.62 -9.77
N MET A 155 -6.94 -8.81 -9.40
CA MET A 155 -6.71 -7.66 -8.50
C MET A 155 -6.36 -8.09 -7.08
N VAL A 156 -6.92 -9.21 -6.60
CA VAL A 156 -6.50 -9.83 -5.34
C VAL A 156 -5.00 -10.16 -5.39
N PHE A 157 -4.58 -10.88 -6.43
CA PHE A 157 -3.19 -11.29 -6.61
C PHE A 157 -2.24 -10.09 -6.68
N VAL A 158 -2.56 -9.09 -7.51
CA VAL A 158 -1.71 -7.90 -7.68
C VAL A 158 -1.55 -7.11 -6.37
N HIS A 159 -2.59 -7.04 -5.53
CA HIS A 159 -2.49 -6.40 -4.21
C HIS A 159 -1.68 -7.21 -3.20
N MET A 160 -1.83 -8.53 -3.19
CA MET A 160 -1.01 -9.41 -2.35
C MET A 160 0.47 -9.27 -2.72
N VAL A 161 0.78 -9.27 -4.01
CA VAL A 161 2.16 -9.10 -4.51
C VAL A 161 2.69 -7.70 -4.16
N PHE A 162 1.89 -6.65 -4.32
CA PHE A 162 2.27 -5.30 -3.88
C PHE A 162 2.65 -5.28 -2.40
N GLY A 163 1.79 -5.82 -1.54
CA GLY A 163 2.04 -5.84 -0.10
C GLY A 163 3.28 -6.65 0.27
N ALA A 164 3.48 -7.81 -0.38
CA ALA A 164 4.66 -8.65 -0.20
C ALA A 164 5.97 -7.92 -0.59
N VAL A 165 5.96 -7.22 -1.73
CA VAL A 165 7.11 -6.43 -2.20
C VAL A 165 7.36 -5.23 -1.29
N ALA A 166 6.31 -4.52 -0.87
CA ALA A 166 6.43 -3.36 0.01
C ALA A 166 7.02 -3.75 1.37
N GLY A 167 6.46 -4.77 2.04
CA GLY A 167 6.95 -5.23 3.34
C GLY A 167 8.32 -5.91 3.26
N GLY A 168 8.57 -6.70 2.21
CA GLY A 168 9.86 -7.34 1.99
C GLY A 168 10.98 -6.35 1.69
N LEU A 169 10.73 -5.33 0.85
CA LEU A 169 11.72 -4.28 0.59
C LEU A 169 11.97 -3.41 1.83
N TYR A 170 10.93 -3.13 2.62
CA TYR A 170 11.09 -2.36 3.84
C TYR A 170 12.05 -3.08 4.80
N GLU A 171 11.81 -4.35 5.09
CA GLU A 171 12.69 -5.16 5.95
C GLU A 171 14.10 -5.37 5.36
N ALA A 172 14.23 -5.36 4.03
CA ALA A 172 15.53 -5.47 3.38
C ALA A 172 16.34 -4.16 3.43
N LEU A 173 15.67 -3.02 3.52
CA LEU A 173 16.28 -1.69 3.47
C LEU A 173 16.37 -1.00 4.84
N GLU A 174 15.59 -1.42 5.83
CA GLU A 174 15.55 -0.75 7.13
C GLU A 174 16.89 -0.84 7.86
N VAL A 175 17.29 0.28 8.46
CA VAL A 175 18.43 0.33 9.37
C VAL A 175 17.90 0.31 10.80
N GLU A 176 18.32 -0.67 11.59
CA GLU A 176 17.86 -0.82 12.97
C GLU A 176 18.43 0.30 13.86
N VAL A 177 17.61 1.29 14.18
CA VAL A 177 17.92 2.35 15.15
C VAL A 177 17.07 2.15 16.41
N PHE A 178 17.74 2.08 17.55
CA PHE A 178 17.12 1.90 18.86
C PHE A 178 17.16 3.21 19.64
N GLU A 179 16.00 3.67 20.11
CA GLU A 179 15.92 4.83 21.02
C GLU A 179 16.01 4.33 22.48
N GLU A 180 16.94 4.89 23.27
CA GLU A 180 17.04 4.66 24.72
C GLU A 180 16.01 5.52 25.43
N ILE A 181 15.06 4.89 26.13
CA ILE A 181 14.09 5.61 26.95
C ILE A 181 14.80 6.01 28.25
N GLU A 182 15.27 7.26 28.34
CA GLU A 182 15.77 7.85 29.58
C GLU A 182 14.57 8.06 30.52
N GLU A 183 14.36 7.12 31.44
CA GLU A 183 13.33 7.23 32.46
C GLU A 183 13.71 8.38 33.39
N LYS A 184 13.10 9.56 33.18
CA LYS A 184 13.16 10.66 34.15
C LYS A 184 12.47 10.19 35.42
N ILE A 185 13.24 9.67 36.37
CA ILE A 185 12.84 9.40 37.73
C ILE A 185 12.34 10.73 38.33
N ALA A 186 11.02 10.86 38.49
CA ALA A 186 10.35 11.94 39.20
C ALA A 186 9.98 11.49 40.62
#